data_AF-A0A931SMC7-F1
#
_entry.id   AF-A0A931SMC7-F1
#
_cell.length_a   1.000
_cell.length_b   1.000
_cell.length_c   1.000
_cell.angle_alpha   90.00
_cell.angle_beta   90.00
_cell.angle_gamma   90.00
#
_symmetry.space_group_name_H-M   'P 1'
#
loop_
_entity.id
_entity.type
_entity.pdbx_description
1 polymer ?
#
loop_
_entity_poly.entity_id
_entity_poly.type
_entity_poly.pdbx_seq_one_letter_code
_entity_poly.pdbx_strand_id
1 'polypeptide(L)'
;MRTKKELHRLVDALPRSEIAPAGRYLEYLRSLGDPLIRQLLAAPEDEKPLSKETAKALDEAKEQASLGQGRAWEAVRGELAGG
;
A
#
# COMPACT_ATOMS: atom_id res chain seq x y z
N MET A 1 -21.76 -11.77 22.47
CA MET A 1 -20.66 -11.46 21.53
C MET A 1 -21.04 -10.23 20.73
N ARG A 2 -20.11 -9.32 20.42
CA ARG A 2 -20.37 -8.23 19.48
C ARG A 2 -20.34 -8.73 18.04
N THR A 3 -21.21 -8.20 17.21
CA THR A 3 -21.24 -8.39 15.75
C THR A 3 -20.40 -7.32 15.04
N LYS A 4 -20.01 -7.58 13.77
CA LYS A 4 -19.35 -6.55 12.94
C LYS A 4 -20.20 -5.28 12.81
N LYS A 5 -21.53 -5.43 12.71
CA LYS A 5 -22.48 -4.31 12.63
C LYS A 5 -22.45 -3.43 13.88
N GLU A 6 -22.33 -4.03 15.06
CA GLU A 6 -22.19 -3.28 16.32
C GLU A 6 -20.84 -2.59 16.44
N LEU A 7 -19.77 -3.18 15.89
CA LEU A 7 -18.45 -2.54 15.85
C LEU A 7 -18.43 -1.32 14.91
N HIS A 8 -19.03 -1.40 13.72
CA HIS A 8 -19.13 -0.27 12.80
C HIS A 8 -19.86 0.92 13.43
N ARG A 9 -21.00 0.68 14.08
CA ARG A 9 -21.74 1.73 14.79
C ARG A 9 -20.91 2.41 15.88
N LEU A 10 -20.04 1.66 16.55
CA LEU A 10 -19.16 2.22 17.58
C LEU A 10 -18.08 3.10 16.95
N VAL A 11 -17.49 2.69 15.83
CA VAL A 11 -16.53 3.50 15.07
C VAL A 11 -17.20 4.79 14.56
N ASP A 12 -18.42 4.70 14.04
CA ASP A 12 -19.18 5.85 13.53
C ASP A 12 -19.52 6.86 14.64
N ALA A 13 -19.64 6.40 15.88
CA ALA A 13 -19.97 7.22 17.05
C ALA A 13 -18.73 7.80 17.77
N LEU A 14 -17.50 7.50 17.31
CA LEU A 14 -16.29 7.99 17.98
C LEU A 14 -16.16 9.51 17.85
N PRO A 15 -15.73 10.21 18.92
CA PRO A 15 -15.25 11.58 18.80
C PRO A 15 -14.13 11.67 17.78
N ARG A 16 -14.03 12.80 17.06
CA ARG A 16 -12.98 13.00 16.03
C ARG A 16 -11.56 12.78 16.56
N SER A 17 -11.30 13.12 17.83
CA SER A 17 -10.00 12.90 18.49
C SER A 17 -9.61 11.43 18.57
N GLU A 18 -10.60 10.53 18.66
CA GLU A 18 -10.40 9.11 18.89
C GLU A 18 -10.28 8.29 17.60
N ILE A 19 -10.55 8.89 16.43
CA ILE A 19 -10.48 8.19 15.14
C ILE A 19 -9.06 7.65 14.89
N ALA A 20 -8.03 8.47 15.09
CA ALA A 20 -6.64 8.06 14.84
C ALA A 20 -6.14 6.97 15.81
N PRO A 21 -6.34 7.08 17.14
CA PRO A 21 -6.07 5.98 18.07
C PRO A 21 -6.83 4.69 17.74
N ALA A 22 -8.12 4.78 17.41
CA ALA A 22 -8.94 3.63 17.06
C ALA A 22 -8.47 2.95 15.77
N GLY A 23 -8.10 3.74 14.75
CA GLY A 23 -7.53 3.24 13.50
C GLY A 23 -6.28 2.39 13.72
N ARG A 24 -5.30 2.92 14.48
CA ARG A 24 -4.07 2.18 14.83
C ARG A 24 -4.36 0.85 15.52
N TYR A 25 -5.34 0.83 16.43
CA TYR A 25 -5.70 -0.40 17.13
C TYR A 25 -6.39 -1.42 16.21
N LEU A 26 -7.29 -0.97 15.33
CA LEU A 26 -7.93 -1.84 14.34
C LEU A 26 -6.93 -2.40 13.33
N GLU A 27 -5.93 -1.61 12.92
CA GLU A 27 -4.82 -2.06 12.07
C GLU A 27 -3.96 -3.12 12.77
N TYR A 28 -3.64 -2.91 14.05
CA TYR A 28 -2.98 -3.90 14.87
C TYR A 28 -3.78 -5.21 14.92
N LEU A 29 -5.08 -5.14 15.23
CA LEU A 29 -5.96 -6.32 15.27
C LEU A 29 -6.03 -7.04 13.92
N ARG A 30 -6.12 -6.28 12.81
CA ARG A 30 -6.06 -6.82 11.44
C ARG A 30 -4.77 -7.59 11.20
N SER A 31 -3.65 -7.04 11.65
CA SER A 31 -2.34 -7.69 11.52
C SER A 31 -2.25 -9.01 12.32
N LEU A 32 -3.00 -9.18 13.42
CA LEU A 32 -2.96 -10.44 14.19
C LEU A 32 -3.46 -11.65 13.39
N GLY A 33 -4.35 -11.44 12.42
CA GLY A 33 -4.96 -12.51 11.63
C GLY A 33 -4.13 -12.97 10.45
N ASP A 34 -3.10 -12.22 10.05
CA ASP A 34 -2.28 -12.51 8.87
C ASP A 34 -0.79 -12.22 9.14
N PRO A 35 0.05 -13.27 9.25
CA PRO A 35 1.50 -13.14 9.46
C PRO A 35 2.20 -12.29 8.38
N LEU A 36 1.74 -12.33 7.13
CA LEU A 36 2.30 -11.55 6.03
C LEU A 36 2.01 -10.06 6.23
N ILE A 37 0.78 -9.70 6.60
CA ILE A 37 0.40 -8.30 6.88
C ILE A 37 1.21 -7.74 8.05
N ARG A 38 1.47 -8.54 9.09
CA ARG A 38 2.37 -8.14 10.19
C ARG A 38 3.77 -7.81 9.70
N GLN A 39 4.36 -8.68 8.86
CA GLN A 39 5.70 -8.46 8.34
C GLN A 39 5.77 -7.21 7.47
N LEU A 40 4.76 -6.97 6.63
CA LEU A 40 4.69 -5.78 5.78
C LEU A 40 4.52 -4.49 6.60
N LEU A 41 3.70 -4.49 7.66
CA LEU A 41 3.50 -3.32 8.52
C LEU A 41 4.69 -3.04 9.44
N ALA A 42 5.43 -4.07 9.83
CA ALA A 42 6.62 -3.94 10.67
C ALA A 42 7.91 -3.73 9.86
N ALA A 43 7.85 -3.87 8.53
CA ALA A 43 9.00 -3.64 7.68
C ALA A 43 9.43 -2.17 7.81
N PRO A 44 10.71 -1.89 8.12
CA PRO A 44 11.21 -0.53 8.05
C PRO A 44 11.05 0.00 6.62
N GLU A 45 10.81 1.29 6.47
CA GLU A 45 10.90 1.93 5.16
C GLU A 45 12.29 1.67 4.57
N ASP A 46 12.36 1.44 3.25
CA ASP A 46 13.65 1.22 2.59
C ASP A 46 14.37 2.57 2.45
N GLU A 47 15.07 2.97 3.50
CA GLU A 47 15.86 4.20 3.58
C GLU A 47 17.20 4.10 2.82
N LYS A 48 17.49 2.98 2.16
CA LYS A 48 18.74 2.84 1.42
C LYS A 48 18.77 3.84 0.27
N PRO A 49 19.89 4.57 0.08
CA PRO A 49 20.05 5.39 -1.10
C PRO A 49 19.96 4.52 -2.34
N LEU A 50 19.34 5.05 -3.40
CA LEU A 50 19.31 4.37 -4.69
C LEU A 50 20.74 4.05 -5.13
N SER A 51 20.94 2.83 -5.64
CA SER A 51 22.19 2.52 -6.33
C SER A 51 22.34 3.43 -7.55
N LYS A 52 23.58 3.64 -8.02
CA LYS A 52 23.83 4.44 -9.24
C LYS A 52 23.06 3.91 -10.45
N GLU A 53 22.94 2.59 -10.55
CA GLU A 53 22.21 1.93 -11.63
C GLU A 53 20.71 2.22 -11.53
N THR A 54 20.14 2.11 -10.32
CA THR A 54 18.72 2.38 -10.09
C THR A 54 18.39 3.86 -10.31
N ALA A 55 19.27 4.77 -9.87
CA ALA A 55 19.10 6.20 -10.11
C ALA A 55 19.11 6.52 -11.62
N LYS A 56 20.06 5.95 -12.37
CA LYS A 56 20.13 6.11 -13.83
C LYS A 56 18.88 5.56 -14.54
N ALA A 57 18.45 4.35 -14.17
CA ALA A 57 17.25 3.74 -14.74
C ALA A 57 15.99 4.57 -14.45
N LEU A 58 15.91 5.18 -13.26
CA LEU A 58 14.81 6.05 -12.89
C LEU A 58 14.79 7.34 -13.72
N ASP A 59 15.96 7.94 -13.96
CA ASP A 59 16.09 9.14 -14.80
C ASP A 59 15.71 8.84 -16.26
N GLU A 60 16.18 7.72 -16.82
CA GLU A 60 15.81 7.26 -18.16
C GLU A 60 14.30 7.01 -18.27
N ALA A 61 13.68 6.36 -17.27
CA ALA A 61 12.24 6.11 -17.26
C ALA A 61 11.43 7.41 -17.20
N LYS A 62 11.88 8.41 -16.43
CA LYS A 62 11.23 9.74 -16.39
C LYS A 62 11.34 10.45 -17.74
N GLU A 63 12.48 10.37 -18.41
CA GLU A 63 12.68 10.95 -19.74
C GLU A 63 11.74 10.29 -20.76
N GLN A 64 11.71 8.96 -20.82
CA GLN A 64 10.81 8.20 -21.68
C GLN A 64 9.34 8.54 -21.43
N ALA A 65 8.94 8.67 -20.17
CA ALA A 65 7.59 9.07 -19.80
C ALA A 65 7.26 10.50 -20.30
N SER A 66 8.20 11.43 -20.16
CA SER A 66 8.03 12.81 -20.65
C SER A 66 7.92 12.90 -22.17
N LEU A 67 8.55 11.98 -22.89
CA LEU A 67 8.48 11.84 -24.34
C LEU A 67 7.27 11.02 -24.82
N GLY A 68 6.42 10.55 -23.90
CA GLY A 68 5.24 9.73 -24.23
C GLY A 68 5.59 8.33 -24.74
N GLN A 69 6.79 7.82 -24.48
CA GLN A 69 7.28 6.50 -24.91
C GLN A 69 6.78 5.35 -24.03
N GLY A 70 5.76 5.60 -23.21
CA GLY A 70 5.12 4.58 -22.39
C GLY A 70 4.27 3.60 -23.23
N ARG A 71 4.07 2.40 -22.70
CA ARG A 71 3.14 1.41 -23.27
C ARG A 71 1.77 1.57 -22.61
N ALA A 72 0.70 1.46 -23.40
CA ALA A 72 -0.65 1.44 -22.85
C ALA A 72 -0.82 0.23 -21.93
N TRP A 73 -1.37 0.45 -20.74
CA TRP A 73 -1.53 -0.59 -19.73
C TRP A 73 -2.34 -1.80 -20.22
N GLU A 74 -3.39 -1.56 -21.02
CA GLU A 74 -4.21 -2.65 -21.60
C GLU A 74 -3.41 -3.60 -22.51
N ALA A 75 -2.45 -3.08 -23.27
CA ALA A 75 -1.59 -3.91 -24.11
C ALA A 75 -0.64 -4.78 -23.27
N VAL A 76 -0.05 -4.22 -22.21
CA VAL A 76 0.84 -4.95 -21.29
C VAL A 76 0.07 -6.00 -20.49
N ARG A 77 -1.15 -5.68 -20.03
CA ARG A 77 -2.01 -6.59 -19.27
C ARG A 77 -2.35 -7.84 -20.07
N GLY A 78 -2.63 -7.70 -21.37
CA GLY A 78 -2.91 -8.84 -22.26
C GLY A 78 -1.74 -9.82 -22.38
N GLU A 79 -0.50 -9.31 -22.45
CA GLU A 79 0.71 -10.14 -22.49
C GLU A 79 0.93 -10.89 -21.17
N LEU A 80 0.74 -10.21 -20.03
CA LEU A 80 0.93 -10.80 -18.70
C LEU A 80 -0.14 -11.83 -18.31
N ALA A 81 -1.36 -11.68 -18.82
CA ALA A 81 -2.45 -12.62 -18.56
C ALA A 81 -2.45 -13.85 -19.49
N GLY A 82 -1.69 -13.79 -20.60
CA GLY A 82 -1.54 -14.86 -21.57
C GLY A 82 -0.29 -15.73 -21.37
N GLY A 83 0.50 -15.49 -20.31
CA GLY A 83 1.72 -16.23 -19.95
C GLY A 83 1.51 -17.22 -18.81
#